data_AF-A0A1Y1QYD2-F1
#
_entry.id   AF-A0A1Y1QYD2-F1
#
_cell.length_a   1.000
_cell.length_b   1.000
_cell.length_c   1.000
_cell.angle_alpha   90.00
_cell.angle_beta   90.00
_cell.angle_gamma   90.00
#
_symmetry.space_group_name_H-M   'P 1'
#
loop_
_entity.id
_entity.type
_entity.pdbx_description
1 polymer ?
#
loop_
_entity_poly.entity_id
_entity_poly.type
_entity_poly.pdbx_seq_one_letter_code
_entity_poly.pdbx_strand_id
1 'polypeptide(L)'
;MSAQDLAKYIKNRLTALNITLVAAAERSKISRQTWHKLLNADIDEAKLSTLMKVAETLQTHPLSMLRIYFHGKQLSHFSAQSSGNNKFASGFIADITYPDNSIVQIGQVFEKVWEVENLGTHAWIDWRLQCVDEHLSVQTLPGSEHYKSNGSQYSLMPLVDSIPIPITQPGEKVRLHVQFRAPDFPCTTISHWKSTDAAGNIIFPHLTGLYCLVKVISL
;
A
#
# COMPACT_ATOMS: atom_id res chain seq x y z
N MET A 1 -13.29 0.90 22.32
CA MET A 1 -13.86 2.24 22.64
C MET A 1 -14.40 2.99 21.41
N SER A 2 -14.08 2.62 20.16
CA SER A 2 -14.43 3.42 18.96
C SER A 2 -15.92 3.55 18.59
N ALA A 3 -16.72 2.49 18.75
CA ALA A 3 -18.10 2.49 18.25
C ALA A 3 -19.01 3.47 19.05
N GLN A 4 -18.75 3.62 20.35
CA GLN A 4 -19.47 4.57 21.21
C GLN A 4 -19.08 6.02 20.90
N ASP A 5 -17.79 6.28 20.63
CA ASP A 5 -17.31 7.62 20.24
C ASP A 5 -17.87 8.04 18.89
N LEU A 6 -17.94 7.11 17.93
CA LEU A 6 -18.60 7.33 16.65
C LEU A 6 -20.09 7.64 16.84
N ALA A 7 -20.80 6.81 17.60
CA ALA A 7 -22.23 7.01 17.85
C ALA A 7 -22.51 8.39 18.49
N LYS A 8 -21.69 8.80 19.46
CA LYS A 8 -21.75 10.11 20.10
C LYS A 8 -21.47 11.24 19.12
N TYR A 9 -20.45 11.09 18.28
CA TYR A 9 -20.12 12.07 17.24
C TYR A 9 -21.27 12.25 16.24
N ILE A 10 -21.84 11.16 15.73
CA ILE A 10 -22.96 11.19 14.79
C ILE A 10 -24.18 11.88 15.43
N LYS A 11 -24.53 11.54 16.68
CA LYS A 11 -25.64 12.17 17.41
C LYS A 11 -25.45 13.68 17.51
N ASN A 12 -24.28 14.12 17.97
CA ASN A 12 -23.97 15.54 18.10
C ASN A 12 -24.06 16.29 16.76
N ARG A 13 -23.61 15.66 15.67
CA ARG A 13 -23.66 16.24 14.32
C ARG A 13 -25.09 16.30 13.76
N LEU A 14 -25.92 15.29 13.98
CA LEU A 14 -27.33 15.32 13.57
C LEU A 14 -28.09 16.43 14.30
N THR A 15 -27.86 16.59 15.61
CA THR A 15 -28.43 17.69 16.40
C THR A 15 -27.95 19.05 15.91
N ALA A 16 -26.64 19.21 15.65
CA ALA A 16 -26.08 20.47 15.15
C ALA A 16 -26.63 20.88 13.78
N LEU A 17 -26.98 19.92 12.93
CA LEU A 17 -27.57 20.16 11.60
C LEU A 17 -29.10 20.23 11.61
N ASN A 18 -29.74 19.99 12.76
CA ASN A 18 -31.19 19.86 12.90
C ASN A 18 -31.81 18.85 11.90
N ILE A 19 -31.11 17.73 11.65
CA ILE A 19 -31.53 16.69 10.72
C ILE A 19 -32.07 15.50 11.53
N THR A 20 -33.28 15.06 11.20
CA THR A 20 -33.86 13.84 11.79
C THR A 20 -33.22 12.59 11.20
N LEU A 21 -33.25 11.48 11.96
CA LEU A 21 -32.74 10.19 11.50
C LEU A 21 -33.38 9.74 10.17
N VAL A 22 -34.67 10.01 10.02
CA VAL A 22 -35.44 9.71 8.79
C VAL A 22 -34.88 10.49 7.60
N ALA A 23 -34.68 11.80 7.76
CA ALA A 23 -34.12 12.65 6.73
C ALA A 23 -32.66 12.27 6.40
N ALA A 24 -31.86 11.87 7.39
CA ALA A 24 -30.49 11.39 7.18
C ALA A 24 -30.46 10.06 6.40
N ALA A 25 -31.35 9.12 6.70
CA ALA A 25 -31.48 7.85 5.97
C ALA A 25 -31.86 8.06 4.50
N GLU A 26 -32.81 8.96 4.24
CA GLU A 26 -33.24 9.29 2.88
C GLU A 26 -32.13 9.98 2.08
N ARG A 27 -31.42 10.96 2.69
CA ARG A 27 -30.31 11.68 2.04
C ARG A 27 -29.11 10.78 1.72
N SER A 28 -28.76 9.89 2.64
CA SER A 28 -27.62 8.98 2.47
C SER A 28 -27.91 7.78 1.57
N LYS A 29 -29.18 7.52 1.23
CA LYS A 29 -29.64 6.26 0.62
C LYS A 29 -29.17 5.03 1.41
N ILE A 30 -29.12 5.16 2.74
CA ILE A 30 -28.79 4.09 3.68
C ILE A 30 -30.06 3.75 4.45
N SER A 31 -30.28 2.46 4.74
CA SER A 31 -31.47 2.03 5.49
C SER A 31 -31.53 2.68 6.87
N ARG A 32 -32.74 2.96 7.35
CA ARG A 32 -32.98 3.47 8.72
C ARG A 32 -32.39 2.50 9.76
N GLN A 33 -32.45 1.19 9.51
CA GLN A 33 -31.87 0.16 10.38
C GLN A 33 -30.34 0.32 10.53
N THR A 34 -29.62 0.60 9.44
CA THR A 34 -28.17 0.84 9.48
C THR A 34 -27.83 2.13 10.23
N TRP A 35 -28.64 3.19 10.09
CA TRP A 35 -28.49 4.41 10.89
C TRP A 35 -28.73 4.16 12.39
N HIS A 36 -29.75 3.38 12.74
CA HIS A 36 -30.00 3.01 14.13
C HIS A 36 -28.84 2.20 14.73
N LYS A 37 -28.27 1.25 13.97
CA LYS A 37 -27.09 0.51 14.38
C LYS A 37 -25.89 1.42 14.63
N LEU A 38 -25.62 2.39 13.73
CA LEU A 38 -24.54 3.37 13.89
C LEU A 38 -24.71 4.24 15.15
N LEU A 39 -25.94 4.63 15.46
CA LEU A 39 -26.26 5.49 16.60
C LEU A 39 -26.29 4.75 17.95
N ASN A 40 -26.48 3.43 17.93
CA ASN A 40 -26.50 2.59 19.12
C ASN A 40 -25.17 1.91 19.40
N ALA A 41 -24.14 2.21 18.59
CA ALA A 41 -22.84 1.51 18.63
C ALA A 41 -22.97 -0.01 18.44
N ASP A 42 -24.04 -0.46 17.77
CA ASP A 42 -24.37 -1.86 17.49
C ASP A 42 -23.86 -2.25 16.09
N ILE A 43 -22.58 -1.97 15.86
CA ILE A 43 -21.88 -2.28 14.62
C ILE A 43 -20.49 -2.80 14.93
N ASP A 44 -20.28 -4.07 14.60
CA ASP A 44 -18.95 -4.66 14.60
C ASP A 44 -18.11 -4.10 13.45
N GLU A 45 -18.66 -4.08 12.23
CA GLU A 45 -17.98 -3.57 11.03
C GLU A 45 -18.93 -2.82 10.09
N ALA A 46 -18.52 -1.63 9.65
CA ALA A 46 -19.20 -0.84 8.63
C ALA A 46 -18.37 -0.83 7.35
N LYS A 47 -19.04 -0.99 6.20
CA LYS A 47 -18.39 -0.79 4.89
C LYS A 47 -17.88 0.65 4.78
N LEU A 48 -16.71 0.83 4.16
CA LEU A 48 -16.13 2.16 3.91
C LEU A 48 -17.10 3.08 3.14
N SER A 49 -17.79 2.54 2.14
CA SER A 49 -18.81 3.27 1.37
C SER A 49 -19.96 3.78 2.25
N THR A 50 -20.33 3.06 3.30
CA THR A 50 -21.32 3.50 4.30
C THR A 50 -20.78 4.68 5.10
N LEU A 51 -19.52 4.60 5.55
CA LEU A 51 -18.88 5.70 6.30
C LEU A 51 -18.74 6.97 5.46
N MET A 52 -18.40 6.85 4.17
CA MET A 52 -18.33 7.97 3.24
C MET A 52 -19.69 8.68 3.07
N LYS A 53 -20.76 7.90 2.84
CA LYS A 53 -22.13 8.43 2.69
C LYS A 53 -22.65 9.09 3.98
N VAL A 54 -22.31 8.51 5.13
CA VAL A 54 -22.65 9.12 6.43
C VAL A 54 -21.87 10.42 6.63
N ALA A 55 -20.57 10.44 6.33
CA ALA A 55 -19.75 11.65 6.44
C ALA A 55 -20.28 12.80 5.57
N GLU A 56 -20.66 12.49 4.33
CA GLU A 56 -21.31 13.42 3.40
C GLU A 56 -22.64 13.94 3.95
N THR A 57 -23.51 13.05 4.45
CA THR A 57 -24.81 13.42 5.03
C THR A 57 -24.69 14.29 6.27
N LEU A 58 -23.64 14.09 7.07
CA LEU A 58 -23.32 14.89 8.25
C LEU A 58 -22.51 16.16 7.92
N GLN A 59 -22.25 16.44 6.64
CA GLN A 59 -21.42 17.56 6.19
C GLN A 59 -20.08 17.61 6.93
N THR A 60 -19.44 16.45 7.02
CA THR A 60 -18.15 16.26 7.72
C THR A 60 -17.11 15.70 6.77
N HIS A 61 -15.85 16.05 6.99
CA HIS A 61 -14.77 15.50 6.21
C HIS A 61 -14.67 13.97 6.46
N PRO A 62 -14.62 13.12 5.42
CA PRO A 62 -14.60 11.67 5.59
C PRO A 62 -13.45 11.15 6.47
N LEU A 63 -12.26 11.76 6.38
CA LEU A 63 -11.13 11.39 7.25
C LEU A 63 -11.41 11.61 8.74
N SER A 64 -12.22 12.60 9.12
CA SER A 64 -12.58 12.83 10.53
C SER A 64 -13.46 11.71 11.06
N MET A 65 -14.43 11.26 10.24
CA MET A 65 -15.30 10.12 10.55
C MET A 65 -14.52 8.81 10.62
N LEU A 66 -13.62 8.58 9.67
CA LEU A 66 -12.74 7.41 9.65
C LEU A 66 -11.82 7.40 10.86
N ARG A 67 -11.20 8.54 11.19
CA ARG A 67 -10.34 8.66 12.36
C ARG A 67 -11.07 8.26 13.63
N ILE A 68 -12.31 8.70 13.85
CA ILE A 68 -13.11 8.36 15.03
C ILE A 68 -13.52 6.88 15.02
N TYR A 69 -14.00 6.38 13.88
CA TYR A 69 -14.39 4.97 13.70
C TYR A 69 -13.24 4.00 13.99
N PHE A 70 -12.03 4.38 13.58
CA PHE A 70 -10.79 3.62 13.75
C PHE A 70 -9.91 4.12 14.91
N HIS A 71 -10.38 5.03 15.78
CA HIS A 71 -9.54 5.56 16.88
C HIS A 71 -9.47 4.60 18.08
N GLY A 72 -10.41 3.66 18.16
CA GLY A 72 -10.60 2.77 19.31
C GLY A 72 -10.77 1.30 18.94
N LYS A 73 -10.71 0.97 17.65
CA LYS A 73 -9.97 -0.21 17.21
C LYS A 73 -8.57 0.35 17.02
N GLN A 74 -7.51 -0.25 17.55
CA GLN A 74 -6.29 -0.15 16.75
C GLN A 74 -6.78 -0.59 15.35
N LEU A 75 -6.63 0.26 14.32
CA LEU A 75 -6.28 -0.35 13.04
C LEU A 75 -5.19 -1.28 13.49
N SER A 76 -5.47 -2.58 13.50
CA SER A 76 -4.40 -3.53 13.58
C SER A 76 -3.42 -2.92 12.61
N HIS A 77 -2.23 -2.55 13.10
CA HIS A 77 -1.08 -2.67 12.24
C HIS A 77 -1.37 -3.95 11.48
N PHE A 78 -1.26 -3.94 10.16
CA PHE A 78 -1.30 -5.18 9.43
C PHE A 78 -0.10 -6.05 9.91
N SER A 79 0.00 -6.42 11.20
CA SER A 79 0.24 -7.77 11.62
C SER A 79 -0.81 -8.58 10.89
N ALA A 80 -0.44 -9.01 9.69
CA ALA A 80 -0.95 -10.23 9.14
C ALA A 80 -1.00 -11.23 10.29
N GLN A 81 -2.21 -11.51 10.78
CA GLN A 81 -2.44 -12.74 11.51
C GLN A 81 -2.36 -13.85 10.47
N SER A 82 -1.13 -14.16 10.09
CA SER A 82 -0.80 -15.43 9.48
C SER A 82 -0.52 -16.36 10.65
N SER A 83 -1.54 -17.14 11.03
CA SER A 83 -1.34 -18.38 11.77
C SER A 83 -0.42 -19.29 10.94
N GLY A 84 0.88 -19.12 11.10
CA GLY A 84 1.91 -19.76 10.30
C GLY A 84 3.26 -19.09 10.50
N ASN A 85 3.98 -19.45 11.56
CA ASN A 85 5.40 -19.19 11.74
C ASN A 85 5.86 -17.75 11.40
N ASN A 86 5.43 -16.75 12.19
CA ASN A 86 5.85 -15.33 12.13
C ASN A 86 7.36 -15.10 12.42
N LYS A 87 8.24 -16.05 12.09
CA LYS A 87 9.70 -15.87 12.19
C LYS A 87 10.15 -14.70 11.34
N PHE A 88 9.56 -14.59 10.16
CA PHE A 88 9.90 -13.65 9.12
C PHE A 88 8.63 -12.92 8.74
N ALA A 89 8.64 -11.58 8.78
CA ALA A 89 7.57 -10.72 8.28
C ALA A 89 8.17 -9.34 8.00
N SER A 90 7.80 -8.74 6.86
CA SER A 90 8.26 -7.42 6.42
C SER A 90 7.05 -6.54 6.16
N GLY A 91 7.01 -5.37 6.80
CA GLY A 91 6.01 -4.33 6.56
C GLY A 91 6.56 -3.29 5.60
N PHE A 92 5.86 -3.01 4.51
CA PHE A 92 6.14 -1.83 3.70
C PHE A 92 5.58 -0.59 4.40
N ILE A 93 6.40 0.45 4.57
CA ILE A 93 5.98 1.73 5.16
C ILE A 93 5.68 2.74 4.06
N ALA A 94 6.66 3.02 3.20
CA ALA A 94 6.52 4.04 2.17
C ALA A 94 7.58 3.94 1.06
N ASP A 95 7.23 4.47 -0.09
CA ASP A 95 8.19 4.97 -1.07
C ASP A 95 8.72 6.32 -0.58
N ILE A 96 9.98 6.36 -0.17
CA ILE A 96 10.64 7.59 0.27
C ILE A 96 11.00 8.46 -0.93
N THR A 97 11.43 7.83 -2.02
CA THR A 97 11.66 8.49 -3.31
C THR A 97 10.88 7.78 -4.41
N TYR A 98 10.56 8.54 -5.46
CA TYR A 98 9.86 8.06 -6.65
C TYR A 98 8.64 7.17 -6.35
N PRO A 99 7.59 7.68 -5.67
CA PRO A 99 6.32 6.96 -5.53
C PRO A 99 5.77 6.50 -6.88
N ASP A 100 4.85 5.54 -6.85
CA ASP A 100 4.29 4.96 -8.07
C ASP A 100 3.82 6.01 -9.09
N ASN A 101 4.17 5.77 -10.35
CA ASN A 101 3.94 6.65 -11.50
C ASN A 101 4.75 7.95 -11.49
N SER A 102 5.83 8.03 -10.70
CA SER A 102 6.79 9.12 -10.80
C SER A 102 7.33 9.25 -12.22
N ILE A 103 7.60 10.50 -12.62
CA ILE A 103 8.09 10.81 -13.95
C ILE A 103 9.62 10.84 -13.93
N VAL A 104 10.25 10.16 -14.89
CA VAL A 104 11.69 10.16 -15.14
C VAL A 104 11.97 10.40 -16.62
N GLN A 105 13.13 10.96 -16.94
CA GLN A 105 13.57 11.14 -18.32
C GLN A 105 14.11 9.85 -18.92
N ILE A 106 14.05 9.74 -20.25
CA ILE A 106 14.75 8.67 -20.98
C ILE A 106 16.22 8.59 -20.55
N GLY A 107 16.72 7.38 -20.30
CA GLY A 107 18.10 7.14 -19.89
C GLY A 107 18.50 7.68 -18.51
N GLN A 108 17.58 8.32 -17.77
CA GLN A 108 17.87 8.92 -16.46
C GLN A 108 18.29 7.86 -15.45
N VAL A 109 19.39 8.12 -14.75
CA VAL A 109 19.74 7.38 -13.53
C VAL A 109 19.12 8.07 -12.33
N PHE A 110 18.44 7.30 -11.48
CA PHE A 110 17.80 7.80 -10.27
C PHE A 110 17.88 6.79 -9.12
N GLU A 111 17.79 7.28 -7.88
CA GLU A 111 17.80 6.45 -6.68
C GLU A 111 16.39 6.27 -6.12
N LYS A 112 15.94 5.02 -6.09
CA LYS A 112 14.71 4.59 -5.44
C LYS A 112 15.02 4.19 -3.99
N VAL A 113 14.24 4.74 -3.07
CA VAL A 113 14.34 4.44 -1.64
C VAL A 113 12.99 3.95 -1.14
N TRP A 114 12.98 2.75 -0.56
CA TRP A 114 11.84 2.22 0.19
C TRP A 114 12.14 2.23 1.68
N GLU A 115 11.14 2.52 2.51
CA GLU A 115 11.21 2.31 3.95
C GLU A 115 10.37 1.08 4.31
N VAL A 116 10.98 0.14 5.04
CA VAL A 116 10.36 -1.11 5.47
C VAL A 116 10.61 -1.35 6.96
N GLU A 117 9.77 -2.19 7.58
CA GLU A 117 9.84 -2.53 9.00
C GLU A 117 9.91 -4.05 9.18
N ASN A 118 10.74 -4.51 10.11
CA ASN A 118 10.74 -5.90 10.52
C ASN A 118 9.57 -6.18 11.45
N LEU A 119 8.50 -6.75 10.91
CA LEU A 119 7.32 -7.17 11.67
C LEU A 119 7.42 -8.61 12.18
N GLY A 120 8.56 -9.27 11.94
CA GLY A 120 8.83 -10.64 12.35
C GLY A 120 9.25 -10.74 13.81
N THR A 121 9.58 -11.96 14.22
CA THR A 121 10.06 -12.26 15.59
C THR A 121 11.57 -12.43 15.67
N HIS A 122 12.27 -12.46 14.53
CA HIS A 122 13.72 -12.64 14.44
C HIS A 122 14.35 -11.47 13.69
N ALA A 123 15.60 -11.15 14.04
CA ALA A 123 16.38 -10.16 13.31
C ALA A 123 16.65 -10.64 11.88
N TRP A 124 16.63 -9.70 10.93
CA TRP A 124 17.13 -9.93 9.58
C TRP A 124 18.66 -9.85 9.63
N ILE A 125 19.35 -10.97 9.41
CA ILE A 125 20.81 -11.06 9.45
C ILE A 125 21.27 -11.71 8.15
N ASP A 126 22.19 -11.06 7.45
CA ASP A 126 22.68 -11.46 6.12
C ASP A 126 21.58 -11.62 5.07
N TRP A 127 20.51 -10.85 5.23
CA TRP A 127 19.43 -10.77 4.25
C TRP A 127 19.80 -9.85 3.10
N ARG A 128 19.21 -10.10 1.94
CA ARG A 128 19.42 -9.29 0.74
C ARG A 128 18.08 -8.94 0.10
N LEU A 129 18.03 -7.86 -0.65
CA LEU A 129 16.93 -7.52 -1.54
C LEU A 129 17.40 -7.80 -2.97
N GLN A 130 16.71 -8.70 -3.66
CA GLN A 130 17.06 -9.24 -4.97
C GLN A 130 16.04 -8.83 -6.02
N CYS A 131 16.52 -8.37 -7.17
CA CYS A 131 15.70 -8.12 -8.36
C CYS A 131 15.19 -9.45 -8.91
N VAL A 132 13.89 -9.53 -9.22
CA VAL A 132 13.23 -10.75 -9.72
C VAL A 132 12.60 -10.55 -11.11
N ASP A 133 13.01 -9.51 -11.83
CA ASP A 133 12.45 -9.15 -13.14
C ASP A 133 12.62 -10.24 -14.20
N GLU A 134 13.61 -11.12 -14.08
CA GLU A 134 13.80 -12.27 -14.96
C GLU A 134 12.59 -13.24 -14.95
N HIS A 135 11.77 -13.22 -13.89
CA HIS A 135 10.57 -14.03 -13.79
C HIS A 135 9.31 -13.36 -14.37
N LEU A 136 9.41 -12.12 -14.88
CA LEU A 136 8.30 -11.42 -15.51
C LEU A 136 8.20 -11.83 -16.98
N SER A 137 7.27 -12.74 -17.26
CA SER A 137 6.88 -13.03 -18.64
C SER A 137 6.03 -11.88 -19.19
N VAL A 138 6.66 -10.94 -19.88
CA VAL A 138 5.93 -9.92 -20.64
C VAL A 138 5.32 -10.57 -21.88
N GLN A 139 4.04 -10.95 -21.79
CA GLN A 139 3.29 -11.39 -22.97
C GLN A 139 3.18 -10.22 -23.96
N THR A 140 3.80 -10.40 -25.12
CA THR A 140 3.79 -9.37 -26.18
C THR A 140 2.41 -9.36 -26.83
N LEU A 141 1.74 -8.19 -26.87
CA LEU A 141 0.45 -8.05 -27.53
C LEU A 141 0.62 -8.15 -29.06
N PRO A 142 -0.31 -8.78 -29.80
CA PRO A 142 -0.30 -8.78 -31.26
C PRO A 142 -0.27 -7.34 -31.80
N GLY A 143 0.69 -7.00 -32.67
CA GLY A 143 0.90 -5.64 -33.18
C GLY A 143 2.01 -4.83 -32.47
N SER A 144 2.61 -5.36 -31.40
CA SER A 144 3.81 -4.78 -30.75
C SER A 144 5.13 -5.37 -31.29
N GLU A 145 5.10 -6.04 -32.44
CA GLU A 145 6.26 -6.73 -33.03
C GLU A 145 7.39 -5.77 -33.44
N HIS A 146 7.07 -4.52 -33.77
CA HIS A 146 8.07 -3.48 -34.03
C HIS A 146 8.84 -3.05 -32.78
N TYR A 147 8.29 -3.35 -31.60
CA TYR A 147 8.95 -3.23 -30.31
C TYR A 147 9.61 -4.56 -29.90
N LYS A 148 10.06 -5.39 -30.84
CA LYS A 148 11.01 -6.48 -30.52
C LYS A 148 12.35 -6.18 -31.19
N SER A 149 13.16 -5.36 -30.55
CA SER A 149 14.59 -5.36 -30.83
C SER A 149 15.26 -6.40 -29.93
N ASN A 150 15.72 -7.49 -30.56
CA ASN A 150 16.73 -8.44 -30.06
C ASN A 150 17.05 -8.36 -28.57
N GLY A 151 16.24 -9.00 -27.71
CA GLY A 151 16.58 -9.20 -26.29
C GLY A 151 16.76 -7.93 -25.44
N SER A 152 16.36 -6.75 -25.92
CA SER A 152 16.72 -5.48 -25.28
C SER A 152 15.57 -4.83 -24.49
N GLN A 153 15.70 -4.86 -23.17
CA GLN A 153 15.47 -3.74 -22.24
C GLN A 153 14.15 -2.94 -22.31
N TYR A 154 12.99 -3.60 -22.24
CA TYR A 154 11.73 -2.91 -21.86
C TYR A 154 11.59 -2.63 -20.36
N SER A 155 12.60 -2.98 -19.58
CA SER A 155 12.56 -2.88 -18.14
C SER A 155 13.42 -1.75 -17.61
N LEU A 156 12.94 -1.18 -16.52
CA LEU A 156 13.72 -0.36 -15.62
C LEU A 156 14.95 -1.15 -15.18
N MET A 157 16.14 -0.70 -15.56
CA MET A 157 17.37 -1.45 -15.33
C MET A 157 17.97 -1.06 -13.98
N PRO A 158 18.03 -1.96 -12.99
CA PRO A 158 18.79 -1.66 -11.80
C PRO A 158 20.29 -1.74 -12.06
N LEU A 159 21.05 -0.84 -11.44
CA LEU A 159 22.52 -0.81 -11.59
C LEU A 159 23.20 -1.97 -10.86
N VAL A 160 22.53 -2.50 -9.83
CA VAL A 160 22.88 -3.73 -9.11
C VAL A 160 21.63 -4.58 -8.98
N ASP A 161 21.74 -5.88 -9.16
CA ASP A 161 20.60 -6.81 -9.07
C ASP A 161 20.29 -7.24 -7.62
N SER A 162 21.19 -6.93 -6.68
CA SER A 162 21.13 -7.40 -5.31
C SER A 162 21.78 -6.41 -4.35
N ILE A 163 21.07 -6.00 -3.30
CA ILE A 163 21.62 -5.16 -2.22
C ILE A 163 21.54 -5.87 -0.86
N PRO A 164 22.49 -5.66 0.06
CA PRO A 164 22.35 -6.15 1.43
C PRO A 164 21.24 -5.37 2.16
N ILE A 165 20.43 -6.08 2.94
CA ILE A 165 19.51 -5.47 3.91
C ILE A 165 20.31 -5.31 5.21
N PRO A 166 20.45 -4.08 5.76
CA PRO A 166 21.08 -3.88 7.06
C PRO A 166 20.48 -4.77 8.15
N ILE A 167 21.29 -5.13 9.15
CA ILE A 167 20.79 -5.92 10.29
C ILE A 167 19.62 -5.15 10.91
N THR A 168 18.43 -5.74 10.90
CA THR A 168 17.19 -5.07 11.31
C THR A 168 16.48 -5.92 12.36
N GLN A 169 16.37 -5.40 13.58
CA GLN A 169 15.71 -6.06 14.71
C GLN A 169 14.18 -6.05 14.57
N PRO A 170 13.44 -6.95 15.26
CA PRO A 170 11.98 -6.86 15.35
C PRO A 170 11.49 -5.47 15.79
N GLY A 171 10.57 -4.88 15.03
CA GLY A 171 10.05 -3.52 15.19
C GLY A 171 10.94 -2.41 14.65
N GLU A 172 12.14 -2.72 14.16
CA GLU A 172 13.05 -1.73 13.58
C GLU A 172 12.71 -1.44 12.12
N LYS A 173 12.97 -0.20 11.71
CA LYS A 173 12.75 0.31 10.36
C LYS A 173 14.07 0.49 9.64
N VAL A 174 14.08 0.20 8.35
CA VAL A 174 15.26 0.32 7.50
C VAL A 174 14.90 0.92 6.16
N ARG A 175 15.83 1.69 5.59
CA ARG A 175 15.73 2.26 4.25
C ARG A 175 16.59 1.48 3.29
N LEU A 176 16.00 1.06 2.19
CA LEU A 176 16.63 0.26 1.15
C LEU A 176 16.78 1.13 -0.10
N HIS A 177 18.01 1.21 -0.62
CA HIS A 177 18.39 2.11 -1.70
C HIS A 177 18.80 1.30 -2.92
N VAL A 178 18.16 1.56 -4.06
CA VAL A 178 18.53 0.97 -5.35
C VAL A 178 18.61 2.06 -6.39
N GLN A 179 19.70 2.07 -7.15
CA GLN A 179 19.83 2.92 -8.33
C GLN A 179 19.28 2.21 -9.55
N PHE A 180 18.49 2.94 -10.33
CA PHE A 180 17.90 2.49 -11.58
C PHE A 180 18.29 3.40 -12.73
N ARG A 181 18.41 2.83 -13.93
CA ARG A 181 18.49 3.53 -15.20
C ARG A 181 17.17 3.33 -15.97
N ALA A 182 16.51 4.44 -16.31
CA ALA A 182 15.32 4.41 -17.14
C ALA A 182 15.64 3.98 -18.59
N PRO A 183 14.72 3.28 -19.27
CA PRO A 183 14.80 3.01 -20.71
C PRO A 183 15.06 4.26 -21.56
N ASP A 184 15.65 4.06 -22.74
CA ASP A 184 15.96 5.14 -23.70
C ASP A 184 14.76 5.54 -24.60
N PHE A 185 13.55 5.14 -24.23
CA PHE A 185 12.31 5.46 -24.94
C PHE A 185 11.17 5.70 -23.95
N PRO A 186 10.17 6.54 -24.30
CA PRO A 186 9.02 6.77 -23.44
C PRO A 186 8.19 5.51 -23.22
N CYS A 187 7.93 5.16 -21.95
CA CYS A 187 7.13 4.00 -21.57
C CYS A 187 6.69 4.08 -20.10
N THR A 188 5.78 3.21 -19.69
CA THR A 188 5.58 2.88 -18.28
C THR A 188 6.35 1.60 -18.00
N THR A 189 7.21 1.60 -17.00
CA THR A 189 8.06 0.44 -16.68
C THR A 189 8.06 0.17 -15.18
N ILE A 190 8.26 -1.09 -14.82
CA ILE A 190 8.25 -1.58 -13.45
C ILE A 190 9.43 -2.52 -13.21
N SER A 191 10.00 -2.47 -12.00
CA SER A 191 10.98 -3.45 -11.50
C SER A 191 10.52 -4.04 -10.17
N HIS A 192 10.59 -5.35 -10.01
CA HIS A 192 10.13 -6.12 -8.86
C HIS A 192 11.29 -6.71 -8.05
N TRP A 193 11.13 -6.69 -6.73
CA TRP A 193 12.18 -7.01 -5.77
C TRP A 193 11.66 -7.85 -4.62
N LYS A 194 12.43 -8.86 -4.23
CA LYS A 194 12.12 -9.75 -3.11
C LYS A 194 13.28 -9.89 -2.14
N SER A 195 12.94 -10.03 -0.86
CA SER A 195 13.95 -10.32 0.15
C SER A 195 14.38 -11.79 0.07
N THR A 196 15.67 -12.05 0.24
CA THR A 196 16.26 -13.37 0.38
C THR A 196 16.96 -13.50 1.72
N ASP A 197 16.95 -14.70 2.30
CA ASP A 197 17.71 -15.01 3.52
C ASP A 197 19.21 -15.23 3.23
N ALA A 198 19.98 -15.49 4.29
CA ALA A 198 21.41 -15.78 4.21
C ALA A 198 21.75 -17.00 3.32
N ALA A 199 20.79 -17.90 3.11
CA ALA A 199 20.95 -19.07 2.24
C ALA A 199 20.52 -18.79 0.79
N GLY A 200 20.05 -17.58 0.49
CA GLY A 200 19.58 -17.16 -0.84
C GLY A 200 18.13 -17.57 -1.14
N ASN A 201 17.38 -18.08 -0.17
CA ASN A 201 15.99 -18.47 -0.39
C ASN A 201 15.10 -17.23 -0.41
N ILE A 202 14.20 -17.13 -1.39
CA ILE A 202 13.20 -16.07 -1.44
C ILE A 202 12.25 -16.19 -0.25
N ILE A 203 12.17 -15.11 0.52
CA ILE A 203 11.25 -14.95 1.63
C ILE A 203 9.92 -14.45 1.07
N PHE A 204 8.85 -15.22 1.28
CA PHE A 204 7.50 -15.01 0.72
C PHE A 204 7.42 -15.05 -0.82
N PRO A 205 7.64 -16.21 -1.44
CA PRO A 205 7.61 -16.35 -2.90
C PRO A 205 6.25 -16.00 -3.53
N HIS A 206 5.15 -16.08 -2.78
CA HIS A 206 3.80 -15.78 -3.28
C HIS A 206 3.38 -14.30 -3.12
N LEU A 207 4.15 -13.48 -2.38
CA LEU A 207 3.87 -12.05 -2.26
C LEU A 207 4.60 -11.26 -3.35
N THR A 208 4.04 -10.12 -3.75
CA THR A 208 4.58 -9.25 -4.80
C THR A 208 5.96 -8.70 -4.47
N GLY A 209 6.25 -8.47 -3.18
CA GLY A 209 7.50 -7.85 -2.72
C GLY A 209 7.48 -6.33 -2.87
N LEU A 210 8.67 -5.74 -2.95
CA LEU A 210 8.84 -4.32 -3.27
C LEU A 210 8.88 -4.12 -4.78
N TYR A 211 8.50 -2.94 -5.26
CA TYR A 211 8.61 -2.60 -6.67
C TYR A 211 8.86 -1.12 -6.88
N CYS A 212 9.32 -0.78 -8.08
CA CYS A 212 9.44 0.59 -8.55
C CYS A 212 8.68 0.74 -9.87
N LEU A 213 7.62 1.54 -9.89
CA LEU A 213 6.80 1.82 -11.07
C LEU A 213 6.97 3.29 -11.49
N VAL A 214 7.50 3.54 -12.68
CA VAL A 214 7.76 4.89 -13.19
C VAL A 214 7.23 5.09 -14.61
N LYS A 215 6.99 6.36 -14.96
CA LYS A 215 6.66 6.82 -16.31
C LYS A 215 7.87 7.52 -16.90
N VAL A 216 8.43 6.94 -17.95
CA VAL A 216 9.54 7.48 -18.71
C VAL A 216 8.99 8.39 -19.80
N ILE A 217 9.48 9.63 -19.86
CA ILE A 217 9.10 10.60 -20.89
C ILE A 217 10.33 11.10 -21.65
N SER A 218 10.11 11.53 -22.90
CA SER A 218 11.05 12.38 -23.63
C SER A 218 10.57 13.81 -23.48
N LEU A 219 11.38 14.69 -22.90
CA LEU A 219 11.19 16.14 -23.03
C LEU A 219 11.59 16.62 -24.43
#